data_AF-A0A1Z4RXK2-F1
#
_entry.id   AF-A0A1Z4RXK2-F1
#
_cell.length_a   1.000
_cell.length_b   1.000
_cell.length_c   1.000
_cell.angle_alpha   90.00
_cell.angle_beta   90.00
_cell.angle_gamma   90.00
#
_symmetry.space_group_name_H-M   'P 1'
#
loop_
_entity.id
_entity.type
_entity.pdbx_description
1 polymer ?
#
loop_
_entity_poly.entity_id
_entity_poly.type
_entity_poly.pdbx_seq_one_letter_code
_entity_poly.pdbx_strand_id
1 'polypeptide(L)'
;MAVYPNQEYSYHRSTTVTQTYNGETKESWHFNFPVNFIQKSQDSLMQIDVYYTYKNNFSSINYPDFIPIYQQIKNFIETRAITKEESWTNIEQQLKTTLLQQSPMFSSLSIESKKLN
;
A
#
# COMPACT_ATOMS: atom_id res chain seq x y z
N MET A 1 16.87 -2.78 22.50
CA MET A 1 15.77 -2.46 21.56
C MET A 1 16.24 -1.29 20.72
N ALA A 2 16.45 -1.49 19.42
CA ALA A 2 16.85 -0.40 18.53
C ALA A 2 15.62 0.45 18.22
N VAL A 3 15.55 1.65 18.80
CA VAL A 3 14.57 2.66 18.41
C VAL A 3 15.11 3.29 17.14
N TYR A 4 14.58 2.86 15.99
CA TYR A 4 14.87 3.53 14.72
C TYR A 4 14.44 5.00 14.85
N PRO A 5 15.24 5.97 14.36
CA PRO A 5 14.86 7.36 14.39
C PRO A 5 13.47 7.51 13.78
N ASN A 6 12.62 8.32 14.40
CA ASN A 6 11.31 8.72 13.88
C ASN A 6 11.54 9.52 12.60
N GLN A 7 11.84 8.82 11.51
CA GLN A 7 11.88 9.39 10.19
C GLN A 7 10.44 9.80 9.89
N GLU A 8 10.23 11.11 9.76
CA GLU A 8 8.95 11.66 9.33
C GLU A 8 8.77 11.27 7.88
N TYR A 9 7.84 10.34 7.64
CA TYR A 9 7.37 10.02 6.30
C TYR A 9 6.20 10.95 6.01
N SER A 10 6.05 11.37 4.75
CA SER A 10 4.95 12.24 4.29
C SER A 10 3.57 11.57 4.31
N TYR A 11 3.41 10.49 5.08
CA TYR A 11 2.24 9.63 5.12
C TYR A 11 2.04 8.96 6.48
N HIS A 12 0.78 8.82 6.88
CA HIS A 12 0.41 8.14 8.13
C HIS A 12 0.58 6.64 7.98
N ARG A 13 0.99 5.98 9.06
CA ARG A 13 1.15 4.52 9.11
C ARG A 13 0.80 3.98 10.49
N SER A 14 0.25 2.78 10.53
CA SER A 14 -0.03 2.02 11.73
C SER A 14 0.22 0.53 11.48
N THR A 15 0.57 -0.18 12.55
CA THR A 15 0.68 -1.64 12.55
C THR A 15 -0.14 -2.20 13.70
N THR A 16 -0.78 -3.33 13.44
CA THR A 16 -1.49 -4.12 14.44
C THR A 16 -0.92 -5.53 14.42
N VAL A 17 -0.43 -5.98 15.58
CA VAL A 17 0.01 -7.36 15.78
C VAL A 17 -1.03 -8.08 16.63
N THR A 18 -1.62 -9.13 16.09
CA THR A 18 -2.62 -9.95 16.76
C THR A 18 -2.07 -11.35 16.95
N GLN A 19 -2.15 -11.88 18.18
CA GLN A 19 -1.83 -13.27 18.47
C GLN A 19 -3.13 -14.06 18.64
N THR A 20 -3.32 -15.12 17.86
CA THR A 20 -4.45 -16.02 17.99
C THR A 20 -4.24 -17.02 19.14
N TYR A 21 -5.31 -17.65 19.61
CA TYR A 21 -5.27 -18.59 20.75
C TYR A 21 -4.33 -19.80 20.54
N ASN A 22 -4.09 -20.20 19.29
CA ASN A 22 -3.15 -21.24 18.89
C ASN A 22 -1.67 -20.77 18.84
N GLY A 23 -1.38 -19.51 19.21
CA GLY A 23 -0.05 -18.93 19.24
C GLY A 23 0.43 -18.33 17.91
N GLU A 24 -0.35 -18.41 16.82
CA GLU A 24 0.02 -17.74 15.57
C GLU A 24 0.01 -16.22 15.73
N THR A 25 1.06 -15.58 15.20
CA THR A 25 1.17 -14.12 15.18
C THR A 25 0.82 -13.63 13.79
N LYS A 26 -0.17 -12.74 13.71
CA LYS A 26 -0.61 -12.07 12.48
C LYS A 26 -0.31 -10.58 12.62
N GLU A 27 0.53 -10.06 11.75
CA GLU A 27 0.81 -8.63 11.69
C GLU A 27 0.16 -8.02 10.45
N SER A 28 -0.59 -6.95 10.67
CA SER A 28 -1.31 -6.19 9.67
C SER A 28 -0.86 -4.73 9.70
N TRP A 29 -0.59 -4.17 8.53
CA TRP A 29 -0.16 -2.81 8.36
C TRP A 29 -1.21 -2.00 7.60
N HIS A 30 -1.30 -0.73 7.97
CA HIS A 30 -2.04 0.28 7.24
C HIS A 30 -1.17 1.51 7.04
N PHE A 31 -1.13 2.04 5.82
CA PHE A 31 -0.55 3.35 5.56
C PHE A 31 -1.31 4.06 4.45
N ASN A 32 -1.30 5.40 4.47
CA ASN A 32 -2.01 6.19 3.47
C ASN A 32 -1.29 7.45 3.03
N PHE A 33 -1.43 7.79 1.76
CA PHE A 33 -0.73 8.92 1.17
C PHE A 33 -1.56 9.57 0.06
N PRO A 34 -1.44 10.90 -0.11
CA PRO A 34 -2.05 11.59 -1.22
C PRO A 34 -1.26 11.34 -2.51
N VAL A 35 -1.98 11.24 -3.62
CA VAL A 35 -1.43 11.14 -4.98
C VAL A 35 -2.21 12.07 -5.89
N ASN A 36 -1.51 12.72 -6.80
CA ASN A 36 -2.15 13.55 -7.82
C ASN A 36 -2.30 12.74 -9.11
N PHE A 37 -3.52 12.57 -9.56
CA PHE A 37 -3.81 11.95 -10.85
C PHE A 37 -3.94 13.03 -11.90
N ILE A 38 -2.95 13.09 -12.78
CA ILE A 38 -2.95 13.98 -13.94
C ILE A 38 -3.68 13.24 -15.08
N GLN A 39 -5.01 13.25 -15.06
CA GLN A 39 -5.78 12.89 -16.25
C GLN A 39 -5.84 14.11 -17.17
N LYS A 40 -5.75 13.90 -18.50
CA LYS A 40 -5.66 14.94 -19.56
C LYS A 40 -6.70 16.09 -19.52
N SER A 41 -7.63 16.10 -18.57
CA SER A 41 -8.60 17.19 -18.41
C SER A 41 -9.02 17.51 -16.97
N GLN A 42 -8.60 16.75 -15.95
CA GLN A 42 -8.94 17.03 -14.54
C GLN A 42 -7.84 16.51 -13.61
N ASP A 43 -7.18 17.42 -12.90
CA ASP A 43 -6.36 17.06 -11.74
C ASP A 43 -7.30 16.59 -10.63
N SER A 44 -7.08 15.36 -10.16
CA SER A 44 -7.81 14.83 -9.01
C SER A 44 -6.82 14.36 -7.95
N LEU A 45 -6.90 14.99 -6.79
CA LEU A 45 -6.17 14.55 -5.61
C LEU A 45 -6.91 13.36 -5.00
N MET A 46 -6.22 12.24 -4.83
CA MET A 46 -6.78 11.06 -4.20
C MET A 46 -5.90 10.65 -3.01
N GLN A 47 -6.52 10.20 -1.93
CA GLN A 47 -5.83 9.48 -0.87
C GLN A 47 -5.87 8.00 -1.20
N ILE A 48 -4.70 7.35 -1.16
CA ILE A 48 -4.59 5.90 -1.29
C ILE A 48 -4.38 5.31 0.11
N ASP A 49 -5.24 4.39 0.48
CA ASP A 49 -5.15 3.62 1.72
C ASP A 49 -4.69 2.20 1.38
N VAL A 50 -3.61 1.75 1.99
CA VAL A 50 -3.00 0.45 1.74
C VAL A 50 -3.06 -0.39 3.00
N TYR A 51 -3.68 -1.57 2.90
CA TYR A 51 -3.79 -2.53 3.98
C TYR A 51 -3.15 -3.84 3.57
N TYR A 52 -2.22 -4.37 4.37
CA TYR A 52 -1.63 -5.68 4.10
C TYR A 52 -1.41 -6.49 5.36
N THR A 53 -1.37 -7.80 5.19
CA THR A 53 -1.03 -8.76 6.25
C THR A 53 0.06 -9.68 5.74
N TYR A 54 1.04 -9.99 6.58
CA TYR A 54 2.04 -11.01 6.26
C TYR A 54 1.50 -12.43 6.32
N LYS A 55 2.24 -13.34 5.69
CA LYS A 55 2.15 -14.78 5.94
C LYS A 55 2.91 -15.12 7.23
N ASN A 56 2.34 -16.01 8.05
CA ASN A 56 2.89 -16.39 9.36
C ASN A 56 4.34 -16.92 9.33
N ASN A 57 4.81 -17.44 8.19
CA ASN A 57 6.09 -18.14 8.06
C ASN A 57 7.14 -17.39 7.21
N PHE A 58 6.99 -16.08 7.00
CA PHE A 58 7.95 -15.33 6.19
C PHE A 58 9.16 -14.90 7.03
N SER A 59 10.29 -15.57 6.84
CA SER A 59 11.50 -15.41 7.67
C SER A 59 12.39 -14.20 7.33
N SER A 60 12.07 -13.47 6.25
CA SER A 60 12.87 -12.33 5.77
C SER A 60 11.99 -11.14 5.38
N ILE A 61 11.44 -10.46 6.38
CA ILE A 61 10.79 -9.17 6.19
C ILE A 61 11.83 -8.08 6.46
N ASN A 62 12.20 -7.33 5.44
CA ASN A 62 13.06 -6.15 5.59
C ASN A 62 12.19 -4.96 6.00
N TYR A 63 12.06 -4.74 7.32
CA TYR A 63 11.37 -3.57 7.85
C TYR A 63 12.19 -2.27 7.65
N PRO A 64 11.53 -1.11 7.41
CA PRO A 64 10.12 -0.96 7.09
C PRO A 64 9.83 -1.23 5.61
N ASP A 65 8.98 -2.20 5.33
CA ASP A 65 8.58 -2.58 3.98
C ASP A 65 7.49 -1.68 3.38
N PHE A 66 6.86 -0.83 4.19
CA PHE A 66 5.92 0.18 3.67
C PHE A 66 6.59 1.17 2.71
N ILE A 67 7.91 1.38 2.79
CA ILE A 67 8.67 2.25 1.87
C ILE A 67 8.70 1.67 0.45
N PRO A 68 9.20 0.44 0.21
CA PRO A 68 9.20 -0.13 -1.13
C PRO A 68 7.78 -0.29 -1.70
N ILE A 69 6.77 -0.60 -0.87
CA ILE A 69 5.37 -0.66 -1.34
C ILE A 69 4.89 0.73 -1.79
N TYR A 70 5.14 1.77 -0.99
CA TYR A 70 4.82 3.15 -1.36
C TYR A 70 5.46 3.55 -2.69
N GLN A 71 6.76 3.26 -2.86
CA GLN A 71 7.49 3.58 -4.10
C GLN A 71 6.92 2.84 -5.31
N GLN A 72 6.55 1.57 -5.16
CA GLN A 72 5.93 0.79 -6.24
C GLN A 72 4.57 1.37 -6.64
N ILE A 73 3.72 1.73 -5.67
CA ILE A 73 2.42 2.35 -5.96
C ILE A 73 2.59 3.70 -6.64
N LYS A 74 3.49 4.54 -6.11
CA LYS A 74 3.79 5.86 -6.69
C LYS A 74 4.26 5.72 -8.13
N ASN A 75 5.24 4.85 -8.39
CA ASN A 75 5.74 4.61 -9.75
C ASN A 75 4.64 4.09 -10.68
N PHE A 76 3.79 3.17 -10.21
CA PHE A 76 2.67 2.66 -11.00
C PHE A 76 1.70 3.78 -11.40
N ILE A 77 1.39 4.69 -10.49
CA ILE A 77 0.49 5.81 -10.75
C ILE A 77 1.13 6.85 -11.69
N GLU A 78 2.39 7.21 -11.46
CA GLU A 78 3.08 8.25 -12.25
C GLU A 78 3.43 7.79 -13.67
N THR A 79 3.71 6.51 -13.87
CA THR A 79 4.11 5.98 -15.19
C THR A 79 2.93 5.52 -16.04
N ARG A 80 1.76 5.29 -15.44
CA ARG A 80 0.58 4.82 -16.16
C ARG A 80 -0.13 5.98 -16.84
N ALA A 81 -0.27 5.89 -18.16
CA ALA A 81 -1.15 6.76 -18.91
C ALA A 81 -2.61 6.38 -18.64
N ILE A 82 -3.29 7.14 -17.78
CA ILE A 82 -4.70 6.90 -17.47
C ILE A 82 -5.56 7.50 -18.56
N THR A 83 -6.32 6.64 -19.25
CA THR A 83 -7.24 7.05 -20.30
C THR A 83 -8.56 7.51 -19.68
N LYS A 84 -9.32 8.34 -20.41
CA LYS A 84 -10.61 8.88 -19.96
C LYS A 84 -11.66 7.80 -19.65
N GLU A 85 -11.48 6.62 -20.22
CA GLU A 85 -12.40 5.49 -20.14
C GLU A 85 -12.03 4.52 -19.01
N GLU A 86 -10.86 4.69 -18.39
CA GLU A 86 -10.37 3.79 -17.36
C GLU A 86 -10.97 4.15 -16.00
N SER A 87 -11.82 3.24 -15.47
CA SER A 87 -12.40 3.42 -14.15
C SER A 87 -11.33 3.24 -13.07
N TRP A 88 -11.50 3.96 -11.97
CA TRP A 88 -10.60 3.84 -10.83
C TRP A 88 -10.54 2.41 -10.26
N THR A 89 -11.67 1.71 -10.23
CA THR A 89 -11.76 0.30 -9.82
C THR A 89 -10.83 -0.60 -10.64
N ASN A 90 -10.67 -0.36 -11.94
CA ASN A 90 -9.77 -1.14 -12.77
C ASN A 90 -8.29 -0.88 -12.42
N ILE A 91 -7.96 0.38 -12.09
CA ILE A 91 -6.61 0.78 -11.68
C ILE A 91 -6.25 0.12 -10.33
N GLU A 92 -7.17 0.13 -9.35
CA GLU A 92 -6.98 -0.56 -8.06
C GLU A 92 -6.76 -2.05 -8.24
N GLN A 93 -7.58 -2.70 -9.05
CA GLN A 93 -7.46 -4.15 -9.28
C GLN A 93 -6.12 -4.52 -9.92
N GLN A 94 -5.67 -3.76 -10.90
CA GLN A 94 -4.38 -3.99 -11.53
C GLN A 94 -3.22 -3.72 -10.57
N LEU A 95 -3.26 -2.62 -9.83
CA LEU A 95 -2.25 -2.28 -8.82
C LEU A 95 -2.14 -3.39 -7.76
N LYS A 96 -3.28 -3.85 -7.24
CA LYS A 96 -3.34 -4.96 -6.29
C LYS A 96 -2.73 -6.23 -6.88
N THR A 97 -3.03 -6.55 -8.13
CA THR A 97 -2.50 -7.73 -8.82
C THR A 97 -0.98 -7.64 -8.96
N THR A 98 -0.45 -6.50 -9.43
CA THR A 98 0.99 -6.26 -9.57
C THR A 98 1.72 -6.37 -8.23
N LEU A 99 1.20 -5.76 -7.18
CA LEU A 99 1.82 -5.79 -5.86
C LEU A 99 1.80 -7.18 -5.23
N LEU A 100 0.70 -7.94 -5.38
CA LEU A 100 0.63 -9.33 -4.90
C LEU A 100 1.62 -10.24 -5.63
N GLN A 101 1.83 -10.03 -6.94
CA GLN A 101 2.84 -10.77 -7.71
C GLN A 101 4.27 -10.44 -7.26
N GLN A 102 4.54 -9.19 -6.92
CA GLN A 102 5.86 -8.71 -6.51
C GLN A 102 6.16 -8.96 -5.03
N SER A 103 5.13 -9.22 -4.22
CA SER A 103 5.22 -9.31 -2.77
C SER A 103 4.74 -10.66 -2.25
N PRO A 104 5.54 -11.74 -2.41
CA PRO A 104 5.16 -13.08 -1.99
C PRO A 104 4.97 -13.22 -0.47
N MET A 105 5.44 -12.25 0.32
CA MET A 105 5.28 -12.20 1.77
C MET A 105 3.85 -11.89 2.23
N PHE A 106 3.00 -11.31 1.39
CA PHE A 106 1.64 -10.93 1.80
C PHE A 106 0.68 -12.11 1.71
N SER A 107 -0.10 -12.32 2.78
CA SER A 107 -1.26 -13.20 2.79
C SER A 107 -2.51 -12.47 2.27
N SER A 108 -2.58 -11.15 2.47
CA SER A 108 -3.64 -10.29 1.96
C SER A 108 -3.11 -8.91 1.63
N LEU A 109 -3.66 -8.28 0.59
CA LEU A 109 -3.46 -6.87 0.23
C LEU A 109 -4.80 -6.26 -0.17
N SER A 110 -5.12 -5.10 0.39
CA SER A 110 -6.23 -4.24 -0.01
C SER A 110 -5.70 -2.85 -0.30
N ILE A 111 -6.26 -2.23 -1.33
CA ILE A 111 -5.93 -0.87 -1.73
C ILE A 111 -7.26 -0.19 -1.97
N GLU A 112 -7.44 0.92 -1.28
CA GLU A 112 -8.63 1.74 -1.36
C GLU A 112 -8.22 3.15 -1.71
N SER A 113 -9.19 3.89 -2.22
CA SER A 113 -8.98 5.22 -2.73
C SER A 113 -10.14 6.10 -2.43
N LYS A 114 -9.81 7.30 -2.02
CA LYS A 114 -10.78 8.32 -1.70
C LYS A 114 -10.40 9.60 -2.42
N LYS A 115 -11.31 10.10 -3.24
CA LYS A 115 -11.19 11.45 -3.78
C LYS A 115 -11.14 12.45 -2.62
N LEU A 116 -10.12 13.29 -2.61
CA LEU A 116 -10.03 14.42 -1.71
C LEU A 116 -10.77 15.60 -2.37
N ASN A 117 -11.73 16.17 -1.65
CA ASN A 117 -12.55 17.30 -2.09
C ASN A 117 -11.88 18.63 -1.74
#